data_AF-A0AAV4PYC3-F1
#
_entry.id   AF-A0AAV4PYC3-F1
#
_cell.length_a   1.000
_cell.length_b   1.000
_cell.length_c   1.000
_cell.angle_alpha   90.00
_cell.angle_beta   90.00
_cell.angle_gamma   90.00
#
_symmetry.space_group_name_H-M   'P 1'
#
loop_
_entity.id
_entity.type
_entity.pdbx_description
1 polymer ?
#
loop_
_entity_poly.entity_id
_entity_poly.type
_entity_poly.pdbx_seq_one_letter_code
_entity_poly.pdbx_strand_id
1 'polypeptide(L)'
;MLTSDSSESSLIKFTVVSEPSPDEQNLDCEDVGYGTIDLREILEYNQDKIQEDILIYDARETSTVIGSLNVSIKALDALFTSTNFFEF
;
A
#
# COMPACT_ATOMS: atom_id res chain seq x y z
N MET A 1 6.63 1.26 15.64
CA MET A 1 6.61 0.83 14.21
C MET A 1 5.40 1.38 13.44
N LEU A 2 4.27 1.72 14.09
CA LEU A 2 3.26 2.67 13.57
C LEU A 2 3.26 4.03 14.31
N THR A 3 4.16 4.18 15.27
CA THR A 3 4.26 5.30 16.22
C THR A 3 5.41 6.25 15.91
N SER A 4 6.07 6.10 14.76
CA SER A 4 7.12 7.02 14.33
C SER A 4 6.43 8.26 13.75
N ASP A 5 6.80 9.47 14.19
CA ASP A 5 6.26 10.76 13.70
C ASP A 5 6.40 11.00 12.18
N SER A 6 6.96 10.05 11.42
CA SER A 6 6.94 10.05 9.96
C SER A 6 5.65 9.41 9.43
N SER A 7 4.81 10.22 8.80
CA SER A 7 3.53 9.84 8.16
C SER A 7 3.64 8.70 7.14
N GLU A 8 4.83 8.35 6.67
CA GLU A 8 5.06 7.27 5.69
C GLU A 8 5.10 5.86 6.31
N SER A 9 5.26 5.75 7.64
CA SER A 9 5.45 4.44 8.29
C SER A 9 4.17 3.60 8.44
N SER A 10 3.01 4.21 8.25
CA SER A 10 1.71 3.53 8.27
C SER A 10 1.17 3.20 6.87
N LEU A 11 1.82 3.68 5.82
CA LEU A 11 1.35 3.51 4.45
C LEU A 11 1.87 2.18 3.87
N ILE A 12 0.95 1.33 3.44
CA ILE A 12 1.27 0.27 2.49
C ILE A 12 1.20 0.86 1.09
N LYS A 13 2.36 0.98 0.45
CA LYS A 13 2.48 1.38 -0.95
C LYS A 13 2.49 0.14 -1.85
N PHE A 14 1.52 0.08 -2.74
CA PHE A 14 1.46 -0.88 -3.84
C PHE A 14 2.12 -0.25 -5.07
N THR A 15 3.02 -0.98 -5.72
CA THR A 15 3.65 -0.58 -6.98
C THR A 15 3.21 -1.54 -8.07
N VAL A 16 2.65 -0.99 -9.15
CA VAL A 16 2.39 -1.72 -10.39
C VAL A 16 3.64 -1.59 -11.25
N VAL A 17 4.20 -2.72 -11.69
CA VAL A 17 5.41 -2.75 -12.54
C VAL A 17 5.10 -3.36 -13.89
N SER A 18 5.77 -2.88 -14.93
CA SER A 18 5.77 -3.54 -16.24
C SER A 18 6.93 -4.52 -16.30
N GLU A 19 6.61 -5.80 -16.47
CA GLU A 19 7.60 -6.83 -16.76
C GLU A 19 7.98 -6.77 -18.25
N PRO A 20 9.28 -6.68 -18.58
CA PRO A 20 9.71 -6.65 -19.98
C PRO A 20 9.37 -7.97 -20.68
N SER A 21 9.23 -7.91 -22.01
CA SER A 21 8.93 -9.12 -22.79
C SER A 21 10.11 -10.12 -22.75
N PRO A 22 9.88 -11.43 -22.97
CA PRO A 22 10.95 -12.42 -22.99
C PRO A 22 12.06 -12.13 -24.02
N ASP A 23 11.77 -11.37 -25.07
CA ASP A 23 12.75 -10.98 -26.09
C ASP A 23 13.57 -9.75 -25.68
N GLU A 24 13.16 -9.06 -24.61
CA GLU A 24 13.74 -7.81 -24.09
C GLU A 24 14.30 -7.98 -22.66
N GLN A 25 14.67 -9.20 -22.27
CA GLN A 25 15.15 -9.58 -20.92
C GLN A 25 16.35 -8.77 -20.35
N ASN A 26 16.97 -7.91 -21.15
CA ASN A 26 18.04 -7.00 -20.68
C ASN A 26 17.51 -5.66 -20.16
N LEU A 27 16.20 -5.39 -20.27
CA LEU A 27 15.56 -4.21 -19.71
C LEU A 27 15.20 -4.44 -18.24
N ASP A 28 15.26 -3.37 -17.46
CA ASP A 28 14.78 -3.39 -16.08
C ASP A 28 13.24 -3.28 -16.04
N CYS A 29 12.62 -3.82 -14.99
CA CYS A 29 11.21 -3.56 -14.73
C CYS A 29 11.01 -2.07 -14.44
N GLU A 30 9.99 -1.47 -15.06
CA GLU A 30 9.62 -0.08 -14.82
C GLU A 30 8.41 0.01 -13.90
N ASP A 31 8.44 0.97 -12.97
CA ASP A 31 7.26 1.34 -12.20
C ASP A 31 6.25 2.06 -13.11
N VAL A 32 5.03 1.53 -13.16
CA VAL A 32 3.92 2.07 -13.96
C VAL A 32 3.05 2.97 -13.12
N GLY A 33 2.81 2.59 -11.86
CA GLY A 33 2.00 3.41 -10.96
C GLY A 33 1.99 2.96 -9.52
N TYR A 34 1.43 3.81 -8.68
CA TYR A 34 1.42 3.65 -7.24
C TYR A 34 0.02 3.81 -6.66
N GLY A 35 -0.33 2.96 -5.70
CA GLY A 35 -1.52 3.09 -4.86
C GLY A 35 -1.14 2.94 -3.40
N THR A 36 -1.87 3.57 -2.50
CA THR A 36 -1.55 3.55 -1.06
C THR A 36 -2.76 3.21 -0.21
N ILE A 37 -2.54 2.47 0.87
CA ILE A 37 -3.49 2.31 1.98
C ILE A 37 -2.82 2.74 3.26
N ASP A 38 -3.54 3.48 4.09
CA ASP A 38 -3.11 3.79 5.45
C ASP A 38 -3.60 2.73 6.44
N LEU A 39 -2.66 2.05 7.10
CA LEU A 39 -2.94 1.07 8.14
C LEU A 39 -3.58 1.69 9.39
N ARG A 40 -3.41 3.00 9.61
CA ARG A 40 -4.08 3.70 10.72
C ARG A 40 -5.59 3.65 10.57
N GLU A 41 -6.12 3.69 9.34
CA GLU A 41 -7.56 3.60 9.09
C GLU A 41 -8.15 2.28 9.64
N ILE A 42 -7.39 1.18 9.58
CA ILE A 42 -7.84 -0.11 10.13
C ILE A 42 -8.01 -0.02 11.65
N LEU A 43 -7.10 0.66 12.34
CA LEU A 43 -7.18 0.89 13.80
C LEU A 43 -8.24 1.93 14.16
N GLU A 44 -8.33 3.04 13.44
CA GLU A 44 -9.29 4.12 13.69
C GLU A 44 -10.73 3.63 13.52
N TYR A 45 -10.99 2.84 12.47
CA TYR A 45 -12.31 2.29 12.19
C TYR A 45 -12.55 0.90 12.83
N ASN A 46 -11.54 0.33 13.49
CA ASN A 46 -11.57 -1.00 14.08
C ASN A 46 -12.07 -2.09 13.09
N GLN A 47 -11.62 -2.01 11.85
CA GLN A 47 -12.13 -2.84 10.76
C GLN A 47 -11.05 -3.14 9.73
N ASP A 48 -10.95 -4.41 9.32
CA ASP A 48 -10.16 -4.81 8.16
C ASP A 48 -10.71 -4.17 6.87
N LYS A 49 -9.82 -3.95 5.89
CA LYS A 49 -10.18 -3.47 4.55
C LYS A 49 -10.42 -4.67 3.65
N ILE A 50 -11.64 -4.89 3.19
CA ILE A 50 -12.00 -6.08 2.39
C ILE A 50 -12.59 -5.66 1.05
N GLN A 51 -11.97 -6.13 -0.03
CA GLN A 51 -12.34 -5.83 -1.43
C GLN A 51 -12.48 -4.32 -1.69
N GLU A 52 -11.57 -3.51 -1.15
CA GLU A 52 -11.55 -2.08 -1.42
C GLU A 52 -10.79 -1.79 -2.71
N ASP A 53 -11.34 -0.90 -3.54
CA ASP A 53 -10.65 -0.39 -4.72
C ASP A 53 -9.78 0.81 -4.34
N ILE A 54 -8.48 0.70 -4.57
CA ILE A 54 -7.56 1.83 -4.46
C ILE A 54 -7.22 2.39 -5.83
N LEU A 55 -7.10 3.70 -5.92
CA LEU A 55 -6.67 4.37 -7.15
C LEU A 55 -5.17 4.16 -7.36
N ILE A 56 -4.80 3.88 -8.60
CA ILE A 56 -3.40 3.80 -9.03
C ILE A 56 -3.07 5.07 -9.79
N TYR A 57 -2.11 5.82 -9.28
CA TYR A 57 -1.59 7.04 -9.88
C TYR A 57 -0.36 6.73 -10.75
N ASP A 58 -0.20 7.45 -11.85
CA ASP A 58 0.94 7.33 -12.77
C ASP A 58 2.25 7.59 -12.02
N ALA A 59 3.24 6.71 -12.22
CA ALA A 59 4.55 6.84 -11.56
C ALA A 59 5.36 8.05 -12.04
N ARG A 60 5.08 8.53 -13.26
CA ARG A 60 5.74 9.65 -13.93
C ARG A 60 4.99 10.97 -13.66
N GLU A 61 3.67 10.90 -13.47
CA GLU A 61 2.81 12.03 -13.14
C GLU A 61 1.85 11.70 -11.99
N THR A 62 2.26 12.04 -10.76
CA THR A 62 1.60 11.60 -9.52
C THR A 62 0.16 12.09 -9.29
N SER A 63 -0.36 12.97 -10.16
CA SER A 63 -1.76 13.44 -10.11
C SER A 63 -2.71 12.70 -11.05
N THR A 64 -2.19 11.90 -11.98
CA THR A 64 -3.00 11.25 -13.01
C THR A 64 -3.38 9.83 -12.58
N VAL A 65 -4.67 9.54 -12.49
CA VAL A 65 -5.17 8.18 -12.19
C VAL A 65 -5.16 7.34 -13.46
N ILE A 66 -4.45 6.22 -13.43
CA ILE A 66 -4.27 5.30 -14.57
C ILE A 66 -5.00 3.97 -14.40
N GLY A 67 -5.58 3.72 -13.22
CA GLY A 67 -6.37 2.52 -12.96
C GLY A 67 -6.80 2.39 -11.50
N SER A 68 -7.31 1.21 -11.16
CA SER A 68 -7.64 0.82 -9.79
C SER A 68 -7.16 -0.60 -9.50
N LEU A 69 -6.84 -0.85 -8.23
CA LEU A 69 -6.50 -2.18 -7.73
C LEU A 69 -7.48 -2.57 -6.62
N ASN A 70 -8.13 -3.72 -6.76
CA ASN A 70 -8.97 -4.27 -5.69
C ASN A 70 -8.09 -5.05 -4.71
N VAL A 71 -8.14 -4.68 -3.43
CA VAL A 71 -7.29 -5.27 -2.38
C VAL A 71 -8.08 -5.68 -1.16
N SER A 72 -7.56 -6.66 -0.43
CA SER A 72 -8.06 -7.08 0.87
C SER A 72 -6.91 -7.17 1.86
N ILE A 73 -6.99 -6.43 2.96
CA ILE A 73 -6.00 -6.36 4.02
C ILE A 73 -6.68 -6.75 5.34
N LYS A 74 -6.22 -7.87 5.90
CA LYS A 74 -6.58 -8.34 7.24
C LYS A 74 -5.41 -8.09 8.17
N ALA A 75 -5.53 -7.08 9.02
CA ALA A 75 -4.43 -6.64 9.87
C ALA A 75 -4.89 -6.22 11.27
N LEU A 76 -6.20 -6.03 11.50
CA LEU A 76 -6.72 -5.44 12.73
C LEU A 76 -6.15 -6.10 13.99
N ASP A 77 -6.24 -7.43 14.10
CA ASP A 77 -5.77 -8.18 15.27
C ASP A 77 -4.26 -8.02 15.50
N ALA A 78 -3.48 -8.04 14.42
CA ALA A 78 -2.02 -7.88 14.48
C ALA A 78 -1.63 -6.44 14.86
N LEU A 79 -2.34 -5.45 14.35
CA LEU A 79 -2.12 -4.04 14.67
C LEU A 79 -2.51 -3.71 16.11
N PHE A 80 -3.61 -4.26 16.61
CA PHE A 80 -4.00 -4.13 18.02
C PHE A 80 -2.97 -4.75 18.96
N THR A 81 -2.54 -5.98 18.65
CA THR A 81 -1.57 -6.70 19.50
C THR A 81 -0.23 -5.97 19.56
N SER A 82 0.23 -5.42 18.43
CA SER A 82 1.49 -4.67 18.35
C SER A 82 1.44 -3.29 19.00
N THR A 83 0.25 -2.69 19.16
CA THR A 83 0.09 -1.40 19.83
C THR A 83 0.06 -1.56 21.36
N ASN A 84 -0.55 -2.64 21.89
CA ASN A 84 -0.58 -2.93 23.32
C ASN A 84 0.73 -3.53 23.89
N PHE A 85 1.70 -3.88 23.04
CA PHE A 85 2.96 -4.48 23.48
C PHE A 85 3.96 -3.47 24.08
N PHE A 86 3.72 -2.16 23.92
CA PHE A 86 4.64 -1.11 24.39
C PHE A 86 4.23 -0.43 25.71
N GLU A 87 3.23 -0.93 26.44
CA GLU A 87 2.81 -0.41 27.76
C GLU A 87 3.39 -1.17 28.98
N PHE A 88 4.54 -1.87 28.85
CA PHE A 88 5.24 -2.49 29.99
C PHE A 88 6.70 -2.05 30.13
#